data_AF-A0A5J4P5S2-F1
#
_entry.id   AF-A0A5J4P5S2-F1
#
_cell.length_a   1.000
_cell.length_b   1.000
_cell.length_c   1.000
_cell.angle_alpha   90.00
_cell.angle_beta   90.00
_cell.angle_gamma   90.00
#
_symmetry.space_group_name_H-M   'P 1'
#
loop_
_entity.id
_entity.type
_entity.pdbx_description
1 polymer ?
#
loop_
_entity_poly.entity_id
_entity_poly.type
_entity_poly.pdbx_seq_one_letter_code
_entity_poly.pdbx_strand_id
1 'polypeptide(L)'
;WLKENVSQDENMSEEALLFILKEVEQQRKLLLEVTRKIRALSKSEKYNSRMALLRTIPGIGFITAITFLTELEDIHRFGNMDHLAGYIGLVPNRHSSGSKENVGEMTFRGQKLLKSCLIESAWFAARLDPAMNLCFNQSCK
;
A
#
# COMPACT_ATOMS: atom_id res chain seq x y z
N TRP A 1 -34.76 12.28 17.24
CA TRP A 1 -34.67 11.07 18.08
C TRP A 1 -33.42 11.04 18.96
N LEU A 2 -32.24 10.56 18.51
CA LEU A 2 -31.04 10.50 19.38
C LEU A 2 -30.53 11.87 19.86
N LYS A 3 -30.67 12.92 19.04
CA LYS A 3 -30.30 14.29 19.42
C LYS A 3 -31.30 14.99 20.35
N GLU A 4 -32.53 14.48 20.46
CA GLU A 4 -33.59 15.08 21.29
C GLU A 4 -33.64 14.47 22.69
N ASN A 5 -33.18 13.22 22.85
CA ASN A 5 -33.15 12.51 24.13
C ASN A 5 -31.79 12.57 24.85
N VAL A 6 -30.75 13.10 24.20
CA VAL A 6 -29.42 13.30 24.79
C VAL A 6 -29.35 14.74 25.30
N SER A 7 -30.24 15.07 26.24
CA SER A 7 -29.94 16.15 27.18
C SER A 7 -28.67 15.73 27.93
N GLN A 8 -27.70 16.63 27.99
CA GLN A 8 -26.36 16.40 28.52
C GLN A 8 -26.37 15.85 29.95
N ASP A 9 -26.38 14.53 30.11
CA ASP A 9 -25.84 13.88 31.29
C ASP A 9 -24.33 13.83 31.11
N GLU A 10 -23.61 14.72 31.80
CA GLU A 10 -22.14 14.77 31.81
C GLU A 10 -21.54 13.37 32.07
N ASN A 11 -22.19 12.58 32.92
CA ASN A 11 -21.82 11.20 33.24
C ASN A 11 -21.86 10.25 32.04
N MET A 12 -22.88 10.32 31.17
CA MET A 12 -22.96 9.43 30.00
C MET A 12 -21.88 9.75 28.95
N SER A 13 -21.52 11.02 28.84
CA SER A 13 -20.47 11.48 27.94
C SER A 13 -19.08 11.04 28.43
N GLU A 14 -18.86 11.10 29.74
CA GLU A 14 -17.63 10.63 30.38
C GLU A 14 -17.45 9.11 30.23
N GLU A 15 -18.50 8.32 30.45
CA GLU A 15 -18.48 6.87 30.24
C GLU A 15 -18.18 6.51 28.78
N ALA A 16 -18.83 7.16 27.82
CA ALA A 16 -18.59 6.94 26.39
C ALA A 16 -17.13 7.25 26.01
N LEU A 17 -16.56 8.33 26.56
CA LEU A 17 -15.16 8.68 26.34
C LEU A 17 -14.21 7.62 26.92
N LEU A 18 -14.49 7.12 28.14
CA LEU A 18 -13.70 6.05 28.75
C LEU A 18 -13.73 4.76 27.91
N PHE A 19 -14.87 4.41 27.31
CA PHE A 19 -14.97 3.28 26.40
C PHE A 19 -14.12 3.46 25.14
N ILE A 20 -14.16 4.65 24.51
CA ILE A 20 -13.34 4.95 23.32
C ILE A 20 -11.84 4.91 23.67
N LEU A 21 -11.46 5.45 24.83
CA LEU A 21 -10.06 5.39 25.30
C LEU A 21 -9.61 3.93 25.48
N LYS A 22 -10.44 3.11 26.11
CA LYS A 22 -10.17 1.68 26.27
C LYS A 22 -10.05 0.96 24.93
N GLU A 23 -10.88 1.30 23.95
CA GLU A 23 -10.81 0.74 22.60
C GLU A 23 -9.49 1.11 21.92
N VAL A 24 -9.10 2.39 21.94
CA VAL A 24 -7.85 2.88 21.34
C VAL A 24 -6.63 2.20 21.99
N GLU A 25 -6.64 2.04 23.31
CA GLU A 25 -5.57 1.31 24.01
C GLU A 25 -5.47 -0.15 23.56
N GLN A 26 -6.61 -0.82 23.40
CA GLN A 26 -6.65 -2.20 22.95
C GLN A 26 -6.13 -2.34 21.51
N GLN A 27 -6.56 -1.44 20.62
CA GLN A 27 -6.09 -1.41 19.23
C GLN A 27 -4.58 -1.17 19.16
N ARG A 28 -4.03 -0.27 19.99
CA ARG A 28 -2.58 -0.03 20.07
C ARG A 28 -1.79 -1.27 20.50
N LYS A 29 -2.30 -2.01 21.49
CA LYS A 29 -1.68 -3.28 21.94
C LYS A 29 -1.64 -4.31 20.81
N LEU A 30 -2.76 -4.47 20.10
CA LEU A 30 -2.85 -5.40 18.98
C LEU A 30 -1.92 -4.99 17.83
N LEU A 31 -1.87 -3.70 17.48
CA LEU A 31 -1.00 -3.16 16.44
C LEU A 31 0.48 -3.46 16.76
N LEU A 32 0.89 -3.27 18.01
CA LEU A 32 2.24 -3.59 18.47
C LEU A 32 2.55 -5.08 18.32
N GLU A 33 1.62 -5.96 18.69
CA GLU A 33 1.79 -7.40 18.58
C GLU A 33 1.93 -7.84 17.11
N VAL A 34 1.04 -7.37 16.23
CA VAL A 34 1.09 -7.65 14.80
C VAL A 34 2.39 -7.13 14.19
N THR A 35 2.80 -5.91 14.53
CA THR A 35 4.04 -5.31 14.02
C THR A 35 5.28 -6.12 14.45
N ARG A 36 5.28 -6.66 15.69
CA ARG A 36 6.34 -7.56 16.17
C ARG A 36 6.38 -8.86 15.37
N LYS A 37 5.22 -9.46 15.09
CA LYS A 37 5.13 -10.68 14.26
C LYS A 37 5.62 -10.43 12.84
N ILE A 38 5.24 -9.30 12.22
CA ILE A 38 5.73 -8.92 10.89
C ILE A 38 7.26 -8.74 10.90
N ARG A 39 7.81 -8.12 11.95
CA ARG A 39 9.27 -7.97 12.09
C ARG A 39 10.01 -9.29 12.31
N ALA A 40 9.39 -10.24 12.99
CA ALA A 40 9.94 -11.59 13.10
C ALA A 40 9.91 -12.29 11.73
N LEU A 41 8.79 -12.20 11.01
CA LEU A 41 8.63 -12.76 9.67
C LEU A 41 9.66 -12.20 8.68
N SER A 42 9.91 -10.89 8.70
CA SER A 42 10.88 -10.25 7.80
C SER A 42 12.32 -10.74 8.00
N LYS A 43 12.63 -11.32 9.17
CA LYS A 43 13.95 -11.87 9.50
C LYS A 43 14.06 -13.37 9.19
N SER A 44 12.97 -14.02 8.80
CA SER A 44 13.00 -15.41 8.35
C SER A 44 13.89 -15.57 7.11
N GLU A 45 14.42 -16.77 6.92
CA GLU A 45 15.28 -17.10 5.77
C GLU A 45 14.61 -16.78 4.43
N LYS A 46 13.28 -17.00 4.32
CA LYS A 46 12.49 -16.71 3.12
C LYS A 46 12.55 -15.23 2.71
N TYR A 47 12.60 -14.30 3.67
CA TYR A 47 12.40 -12.88 3.40
C TYR A 47 13.63 -12.00 3.68
N ASN A 48 14.56 -12.42 4.55
CA ASN A 48 15.61 -11.54 5.07
C ASN A 48 16.48 -10.89 3.98
N SER A 49 16.99 -11.69 3.03
CA SER A 49 17.84 -11.19 1.94
C SER A 49 17.09 -10.25 1.00
N ARG A 50 15.87 -10.63 0.59
CA ARG A 50 15.02 -9.82 -0.31
C ARG A 50 14.55 -8.53 0.37
N MET A 51 14.27 -8.57 1.67
CA MET A 51 13.94 -7.38 2.47
C MET A 51 15.11 -6.39 2.52
N ALA A 52 16.35 -6.89 2.68
CA ALA A 52 17.54 -6.04 2.68
C ALA A 52 17.72 -5.35 1.32
N LEU A 53 17.58 -6.10 0.22
CA LEU A 53 17.68 -5.58 -1.15
C LEU A 53 16.57 -4.57 -1.48
N LEU A 54 15.30 -4.88 -1.18
CA LEU A 54 14.20 -3.96 -1.48
C LEU A 54 14.35 -2.62 -0.76
N ARG A 55 14.86 -2.65 0.48
CA ARG A 55 15.07 -1.43 1.28
C ARG A 55 16.26 -0.59 0.84
N THR A 56 17.08 -1.03 -0.12
CA THR A 56 18.11 -0.16 -0.73
C THR A 56 17.50 0.79 -1.76
N ILE A 57 16.30 0.51 -2.25
CA ILE A 57 15.61 1.35 -3.24
C ILE A 57 15.03 2.57 -2.50
N PRO A 58 15.35 3.81 -2.94
CA PRO A 58 14.79 5.01 -2.33
C PRO A 58 13.26 5.00 -2.45
N GLY A 59 12.57 5.30 -1.35
CA GLY A 59 11.11 5.26 -1.27
C GLY A 59 10.50 3.94 -0.82
N ILE A 60 11.25 2.83 -0.77
CA ILE A 60 10.74 1.56 -0.25
C ILE A 60 11.02 1.41 1.24
N GLY A 61 9.97 1.58 2.05
CA GLY A 61 10.00 1.40 3.50
C GLY A 61 9.85 -0.07 3.95
N PHE A 62 9.95 -0.30 5.26
CA PHE A 62 9.83 -1.65 5.85
C PHE A 62 8.48 -2.32 5.55
N ILE A 63 7.37 -1.61 5.79
CA ILE A 63 6.02 -2.15 5.54
C ILE A 63 5.81 -2.36 4.05
N THR A 64 6.21 -1.40 3.21
CA THR A 64 6.11 -1.51 1.75
C THR A 64 6.89 -2.72 1.22
N ALA A 65 8.13 -2.94 1.69
CA ALA A 65 8.95 -4.06 1.28
C ALA A 65 8.32 -5.41 1.65
N ILE A 66 7.85 -5.57 2.89
CA ILE A 66 7.23 -6.85 3.29
C ILE A 66 5.92 -7.06 2.55
N THR A 67 5.12 -6.02 2.32
CA THR A 67 3.91 -6.09 1.49
C THR A 67 4.22 -6.55 0.07
N PHE A 68 5.26 -6.01 -0.59
CA PHE A 68 5.67 -6.51 -1.91
C PHE A 68 6.02 -7.98 -1.89
N LEU A 69 6.81 -8.43 -0.90
CA LEU A 69 7.24 -9.82 -0.80
C LEU A 69 6.11 -10.80 -0.46
N THR A 70 5.13 -10.37 0.34
CA THR A 70 4.00 -11.23 0.71
C THR A 70 2.94 -11.29 -0.38
N GLU A 71 2.66 -10.18 -1.06
CA GLU A 71 1.62 -10.11 -2.09
C GLU A 71 2.08 -10.69 -3.43
N LEU A 72 3.34 -10.47 -3.82
CA LEU A 72 3.89 -11.02 -5.06
C LEU A 72 4.34 -12.48 -4.88
N GLU A 73 4.87 -12.82 -3.70
CA GLU A 73 5.48 -14.10 -3.34
C GLU A 73 6.62 -14.53 -4.28
N ASP A 74 6.28 -15.12 -5.43
CA ASP A 74 7.23 -15.47 -6.48
C ASP A 74 7.03 -14.56 -7.69
N ILE A 75 8.05 -13.76 -8.00
CA ILE A 75 8.03 -12.86 -9.15
C ILE A 75 8.13 -13.61 -10.49
N HIS A 76 8.66 -14.84 -10.49
CA HIS A 76 8.81 -15.64 -11.70
C HIS A 76 7.48 -16.20 -12.24
N ARG A 77 6.39 -16.08 -11.47
CA ARG A 77 5.04 -16.42 -11.96
C ARG A 77 4.56 -15.51 -13.10
N PHE A 78 5.17 -14.34 -13.26
CA PHE A 78 4.84 -13.39 -14.32
C PHE A 78 5.80 -13.60 -15.50
N GLY A 79 5.25 -13.87 -16.68
CA GLY A 79 6.08 -14.09 -17.88
C GLY A 79 6.88 -12.86 -18.32
N ASN A 80 6.39 -11.66 -17.98
CA ASN A 80 7.07 -10.39 -18.25
C ASN A 80 6.58 -9.30 -17.27
N MET A 81 7.19 -8.10 -17.35
CA MET A 81 6.83 -6.96 -16.51
C MET A 81 5.44 -6.40 -16.85
N ASP A 82 4.96 -6.51 -18.09
CA ASP A 82 3.63 -6.04 -18.48
C ASP A 82 2.51 -6.84 -17.78
N HIS A 83 2.70 -8.16 -17.62
CA HIS A 83 1.79 -9.02 -16.85
C HIS A 83 1.77 -8.61 -15.37
N LEU A 84 2.92 -8.27 -14.80
CA LEU A 84 2.99 -7.74 -13.44
C LEU A 84 2.29 -6.37 -13.33
N ALA A 85 2.52 -5.47 -14.27
CA ALA A 85 1.87 -4.16 -14.31
C ALA A 85 0.34 -4.31 -14.46
N GLY A 86 -0.13 -5.26 -15.26
CA GLY A 86 -1.54 -5.62 -15.39
C GLY A 86 -2.13 -6.21 -14.10
N TYR A 87 -1.39 -7.07 -13.41
CA TYR A 87 -1.79 -7.64 -12.11
C TYR A 87 -1.92 -6.59 -11.00
N ILE A 88 -0.95 -5.67 -10.92
CA ILE A 88 -1.00 -4.53 -10.00
C ILE A 88 -2.13 -3.56 -10.41
N GLY A 89 -2.47 -3.53 -11.70
CA GLY A 89 -3.50 -2.67 -12.28
C GLY A 89 -2.98 -1.31 -12.70
N LEU A 90 -1.70 -1.19 -13.06
CA LEU A 90 -1.12 0.02 -13.65
C LEU A 90 -1.49 0.21 -15.13
N VAL A 91 -1.90 -0.87 -15.80
CA VAL A 91 -2.28 -0.84 -17.20
C VAL A 91 -3.73 -0.33 -17.32
N PRO A 92 -3.99 0.76 -18.05
CA PRO A 92 -5.35 1.27 -18.25
C PRO A 92 -6.19 0.30 -19.07
N ASN A 93 -7.52 0.43 -18.99
CA ASN A 93 -8.40 -0.40 -19.79
C ASN A 93 -8.21 -0.07 -21.29
N ARG A 94 -8.09 -1.08 -22.14
CA ARG A 94 -8.01 -0.89 -23.60
C ARG A 94 -9.17 -1.58 -24.29
N HIS A 95 -9.83 -0.85 -25.18
CA HIS A 95 -10.79 -1.39 -26.13
C HIS A 95 -10.23 -1.16 -27.53
N SER A 96 -9.73 -2.23 -28.16
CA SER A 96 -9.27 -2.20 -29.55
C SER A 96 -10.17 -3.09 -30.40
N SER A 97 -10.73 -2.54 -31.47
CA SER A 97 -11.47 -3.29 -32.48
C SER A 97 -10.96 -2.91 -33.87
N GLY A 98 -10.24 -3.83 -34.51
CA GLY A 98 -9.79 -3.77 -35.91
C GLY A 98 -8.97 -2.53 -36.28
N SER A 99 -9.63 -1.40 -36.48
CA SER A 99 -9.08 -0.13 -36.95
C SER A 99 -9.07 0.99 -35.90
N LYS A 100 -9.62 0.77 -34.70
CA LYS A 100 -9.64 1.77 -33.62
C LYS A 100 -9.04 1.22 -32.34
N GLU A 101 -8.05 1.92 -31.81
CA GLU A 101 -7.52 1.72 -30.46
C GLU A 101 -8.03 2.83 -29.54
N ASN A 102 -8.79 2.45 -28.51
CA ASN A 102 -9.21 3.36 -27.45
C ASN A 102 -8.55 2.96 -26.13
N VAL A 103 -7.75 3.86 -25.57
CA VAL A 103 -7.22 3.76 -24.20
C VAL A 103 -8.21 4.48 -23.27
N GLY A 104 -8.84 3.73 -22.38
CA GLY A 104 -9.81 4.23 -21.41
C GLY A 104 -9.17 4.53 -20.05
N GLU A 105 -10.03 4.62 -19.03
CA GLU A 105 -9.62 4.93 -17.66
C GLU A 105 -8.77 3.82 -17.02
N MET A 106 -8.14 4.18 -15.90
CA MET A 106 -7.42 3.23 -15.06
C MET A 106 -8.36 2.11 -14.61
N THR A 107 -7.92 0.86 -14.78
CA THR A 107 -8.75 -0.28 -14.41
C THR A 107 -8.96 -0.36 -12.89
N PHE A 108 -10.21 -0.63 -12.49
CA PHE A 108 -10.55 -0.99 -11.11
C PHE A 108 -10.03 -2.37 -10.70
N ARG A 109 -9.65 -3.20 -11.68
CA ARG A 109 -9.08 -4.52 -11.45
C ARG A 109 -7.60 -4.40 -11.06
N GLY A 110 -7.14 -5.35 -10.26
CA GLY A 110 -5.75 -5.41 -9.78
C GLY A 110 -5.59 -5.08 -8.32
N GLN A 111 -4.38 -5.28 -7.82
CA GLN A 111 -4.09 -5.24 -6.38
C GLN A 111 -3.89 -3.80 -5.88
N LYS A 112 -4.97 -3.20 -5.36
CA LYS A 112 -5.01 -1.78 -4.93
C LYS A 112 -3.90 -1.42 -3.95
N LEU A 113 -3.64 -2.27 -2.97
CA LEU A 113 -2.59 -2.04 -1.97
C LEU A 113 -1.20 -1.94 -2.63
N LEU A 114 -0.86 -2.91 -3.48
CA LEU A 114 0.41 -2.90 -4.23
C LEU A 114 0.52 -1.68 -5.14
N LYS A 115 -0.57 -1.32 -5.81
CA LYS A 115 -0.61 -0.14 -6.70
C LYS A 115 -0.29 1.13 -5.91
N SER A 116 -0.99 1.35 -4.80
CA SER A 116 -0.74 2.50 -3.92
C SER A 116 0.69 2.49 -3.38
N CYS A 117 1.17 1.36 -2.84
CA CYS A 117 2.54 1.24 -2.34
C CYS A 117 3.59 1.57 -3.40
N LEU A 118 3.40 1.11 -4.64
CA LEU A 118 4.33 1.33 -5.74
C LEU A 118 4.34 2.79 -6.19
N ILE A 119 3.15 3.40 -6.35
CA ILE A 119 3.03 4.81 -6.72
C ILE A 119 3.68 5.69 -5.66
N GLU A 120 3.35 5.51 -4.38
CA GLU A 120 3.96 6.27 -3.28
C GLU A 120 5.48 6.10 -3.23
N SER A 121 5.97 4.87 -3.41
CA SER A 121 7.41 4.60 -3.45
C SER A 121 8.09 5.33 -4.61
N ALA A 122 7.44 5.38 -5.78
CA ALA A 122 7.95 6.10 -6.95
C ALA A 122 8.00 7.62 -6.73
N TRP A 123 6.98 8.22 -6.09
CA TRP A 123 6.99 9.63 -5.71
C TRP A 123 8.15 9.96 -4.77
N PHE A 124 8.37 9.13 -3.75
CA PHE A 124 9.51 9.30 -2.85
C PHE A 124 10.85 9.10 -3.56
N ALA A 125 10.96 8.11 -4.45
CA ALA A 125 12.16 7.88 -5.24
C ALA A 125 12.50 9.09 -6.11
N ALA A 126 11.53 9.64 -6.85
CA ALA A 126 11.71 10.82 -7.68
C ALA A 126 12.04 12.09 -6.86
N ARG A 127 11.65 12.14 -5.58
CA ARG A 127 12.01 13.24 -4.69
C ARG A 127 13.44 13.12 -4.14
N LEU A 128 13.88 11.91 -3.84
CA LEU A 128 15.15 11.65 -3.17
C LEU A 128 16.32 11.46 -4.15
N ASP A 129 16.06 10.89 -5.33
CA ASP A 129 17.07 10.54 -6.33
C ASP A 129 16.94 11.45 -7.57
N PRO A 130 17.95 12.30 -7.88
CA PRO A 130 17.95 13.15 -9.06
C PRO A 130 17.79 12.41 -10.39
N ALA A 131 18.33 11.17 -10.51
CA ALA A 131 18.21 10.38 -11.73
C ALA A 131 16.76 9.92 -11.96
N MET A 132 16.08 9.50 -10.87
CA MET A 132 14.66 9.13 -10.92
C MET A 132 13.78 10.36 -11.21
N ASN A 133 14.12 11.52 -10.65
CA ASN A 133 13.44 12.77 -10.95
C ASN A 133 13.50 13.12 -12.45
N LEU A 134 14.69 12.99 -13.04
CA LEU A 134 14.91 13.28 -14.45
C LEU A 134 14.11 12.32 -15.35
N CYS A 135 14.08 11.03 -15.03
CA CYS A 135 13.27 10.04 -15.73
C CYS A 135 11.77 10.36 -15.65
N PHE A 136 11.28 10.74 -14.46
CA PHE A 136 9.89 11.15 -14.26
C PHE A 136 9.52 12.35 -15.14
N ASN A 137 10.34 13.41 -15.13
CA ASN A 137 10.10 14.62 -15.94
C ASN A 137 10.17 14.35 -17.45
N GLN A 138 10.94 13.36 -17.89
CA GLN A 138 10.98 12.95 -19.30
C GLN A 138 9.73 12.18 -19.72
N SER A 139 9.19 11.35 -18.82
CA SER A 139 8.10 10.42 -19.12
C SER A 139 6.71 11.03 -18.93
N CYS A 140 6.58 12.00 -18.03
CA CYS A 140 5.29 12.62 -17.66
C CYS A 140 5.06 14.00 -18.31
N LYS A 141 5.52 14.21 -19.55
CA LYS A 141 5.24 15.43 -20.32
C LYS A 141 3.78 15.54 -20.75
#